data_AF-A0A8F6YEE8-F1
#
_entry.id   AF-A0A8F6YEE8-F1
#
_cell.length_a   1.000
_cell.length_b   1.000
_cell.length_c   1.000
_cell.angle_alpha   90.00
_cell.angle_beta   90.00
_cell.angle_gamma   90.00
#
_symmetry.space_group_name_H-M   'P 1'
#
loop_
_entity.id
_entity.type
_entity.pdbx_description
1 polymer ?
#
loop_
_entity_poly.entity_id
_entity_poly.type
_entity_poly.pdbx_seq_one_letter_code
_entity_poly.pdbx_strand_id
1 'polypeptide(L)'
;MAPPEFHLHIGAHEIFPTLLKKASEVLAEASRKNGVRYIGAKEMRSFVNEKSLLEGHLFSPVEYFSISPETRRVVTSGHGLLCPPAKVFTTSGLYNNVGKTPSKIQQKFVGLPVTIFLFIRPQSTYGPVRDFINVGDDSVSWLHVINKIRQAVPHAVIDVWPIEYPNFDSIHIVSNVFGIDLDEDEAFRIEKLSRKERIAAPVTQPSRQERDIDIYLEQLYESDISAIRQLKGVLLSGVPG
;
A
#
# COMPACT_ATOMS: atom_id res chain seq x y z
N MET A 1 -14.41 -15.15 -19.84
CA MET A 1 -13.15 -14.48 -19.47
C MET A 1 -13.15 -14.29 -17.96
N ALA A 2 -12.02 -14.47 -17.29
CA ALA A 2 -11.91 -14.22 -15.86
C ALA A 2 -12.03 -12.70 -15.58
N PRO A 3 -12.63 -12.27 -14.45
CA PRO A 3 -12.66 -10.86 -14.08
C PRO A 3 -11.24 -10.31 -13.86
N PRO A 4 -11.01 -9.00 -14.05
CA PRO A 4 -9.73 -8.38 -13.74
C PRO A 4 -9.41 -8.51 -12.25
N GLU A 5 -8.13 -8.69 -11.93
CA GLU A 5 -7.63 -8.63 -10.56
C GLU A 5 -7.38 -7.19 -10.14
N PHE A 6 -7.87 -6.80 -8.97
CA PHE A 6 -7.67 -5.49 -8.39
C PHE A 6 -6.53 -5.51 -7.38
N HIS A 7 -5.49 -4.74 -7.67
CA HIS A 7 -4.28 -4.62 -6.87
C HIS A 7 -4.30 -3.28 -6.15
N LEU A 8 -4.51 -3.34 -4.83
CA LEU A 8 -4.58 -2.18 -3.95
C LEU A 8 -3.27 -2.01 -3.19
N HIS A 9 -2.58 -0.90 -3.42
CA HIS A 9 -1.25 -0.66 -2.84
C HIS A 9 -1.31 0.30 -1.65
N ILE A 10 -0.93 -0.21 -0.48
CA ILE A 10 -0.84 0.49 0.80
C ILE A 10 0.63 0.43 1.24
N GLY A 11 1.17 1.49 1.84
CA GLY A 11 2.51 1.56 2.42
C GLY A 11 3.73 2.11 1.64
N ALA A 12 3.69 2.55 0.37
CA ALA A 12 4.93 3.02 -0.32
C ALA A 12 5.07 4.54 -0.49
N HIS A 13 3.98 5.28 -0.30
CA HIS A 13 3.86 6.72 -0.52
C HIS A 13 4.73 7.56 0.43
N GLU A 14 5.06 7.03 1.61
CA GLU A 14 5.87 7.71 2.62
C GLU A 14 7.31 7.90 2.16
N ILE A 15 7.76 6.99 1.31
CA ILE A 15 9.03 7.10 0.60
C ILE A 15 8.80 7.69 -0.80
N PHE A 16 7.73 7.26 -1.48
CA PHE A 16 7.50 7.48 -2.91
C PHE A 16 6.04 7.90 -3.22
N PRO A 17 5.64 9.13 -2.88
CA PRO A 17 4.24 9.55 -2.86
C PRO A 17 3.52 9.44 -4.21
N THR A 18 4.23 9.59 -5.32
CA THR A 18 3.65 9.57 -6.68
C THR A 18 4.30 8.53 -7.60
N LEU A 19 5.17 7.65 -7.09
CA LEU A 19 5.96 6.74 -7.93
C LEU A 19 5.09 5.80 -8.75
N LEU A 20 4.06 5.16 -8.18
CA LEU A 20 3.18 4.29 -8.96
C LEU A 20 2.45 5.06 -10.07
N LYS A 21 2.07 6.32 -9.82
CA LYS A 21 1.47 7.17 -10.85
C LYS A 21 2.48 7.45 -11.96
N LYS A 22 3.67 7.94 -11.63
CA LYS A 22 4.70 8.26 -12.64
C LYS A 22 5.21 7.01 -13.36
N ALA A 23 5.30 5.88 -12.66
CA ALA A 23 5.62 4.59 -13.24
C ALA A 23 4.57 4.16 -14.27
N SER A 24 3.27 4.39 -14.01
CA SER A 24 2.23 4.09 -15.01
C SER A 24 2.37 4.90 -16.30
N GLU A 25 2.92 6.12 -16.21
CA GLU A 25 3.20 6.97 -17.38
C GLU A 25 4.44 6.46 -18.15
N VAL A 26 5.47 5.98 -17.44
CA VAL A 26 6.67 5.36 -18.03
C VAL A 26 6.32 4.04 -18.71
N LEU A 27 5.50 3.21 -18.07
CA LEU A 27 5.16 1.85 -18.49
C LEU A 27 3.88 1.79 -19.33
N ALA A 28 3.43 2.91 -19.93
CA ALA A 28 2.13 2.97 -20.58
C ALA A 28 1.96 1.94 -21.73
N GLU A 29 3.02 1.72 -22.51
CA GLU A 29 3.01 0.74 -23.60
C GLU A 29 3.03 -0.70 -23.06
N ALA A 30 3.96 -1.01 -22.15
CA ALA A 30 4.06 -2.32 -21.51
C ALA A 30 2.76 -2.68 -20.77
N SER A 31 2.14 -1.70 -20.09
CA SER A 31 0.86 -1.86 -19.42
C SER A 31 -0.25 -2.21 -20.40
N ARG A 32 -0.33 -1.53 -21.55
CA ARG A 32 -1.32 -1.85 -22.58
C ARG A 32 -1.15 -3.27 -23.12
N LYS A 33 0.08 -3.69 -23.40
CA LYS A 33 0.39 -5.04 -23.91
C LYS A 33 0.04 -6.14 -22.91
N ASN A 34 0.23 -5.87 -21.61
CA ASN A 34 -0.02 -6.83 -20.53
C ASN A 34 -1.44 -6.74 -19.93
N GLY A 35 -2.30 -5.86 -20.45
CA GLY A 35 -3.66 -5.68 -19.92
C GLY A 35 -3.67 -5.07 -18.51
N VAL A 36 -2.73 -4.18 -18.20
CA VAL A 36 -2.61 -3.49 -16.92
C VAL A 36 -3.19 -2.09 -17.03
N ARG A 37 -4.04 -1.72 -16.07
CA ARG A 37 -4.62 -0.37 -15.99
C ARG A 37 -4.36 0.25 -14.63
N TYR A 38 -3.78 1.44 -14.62
CA TYR A 38 -3.65 2.24 -13.42
C TYR A 38 -4.90 3.12 -13.21
N ILE A 39 -5.43 3.12 -11.98
CA ILE A 39 -6.51 4.00 -11.52
C ILE A 39 -5.96 4.90 -10.43
N GLY A 40 -6.11 6.21 -10.62
CA GLY A 40 -5.60 7.20 -9.68
C GLY A 40 -6.34 7.17 -8.34
N ALA A 41 -5.62 7.46 -7.25
CA ALA A 41 -6.18 7.47 -5.90
C ALA A 41 -7.39 8.41 -5.72
N LYS A 42 -7.45 9.52 -6.48
CA LYS A 42 -8.61 10.44 -6.48
C LYS A 42 -9.86 9.78 -7.06
N GLU A 43 -9.70 9.08 -8.18
CA GLU A 43 -10.79 8.40 -8.89
C GLU A 43 -11.33 7.24 -8.06
N MET A 44 -10.44 6.42 -7.50
CA MET A 44 -10.81 5.34 -6.59
C MET A 44 -11.49 5.86 -5.32
N ARG A 45 -11.06 7.02 -4.80
CA ARG A 45 -11.71 7.67 -3.64
C ARG A 45 -13.14 8.10 -3.97
N SER A 46 -13.39 8.63 -5.16
CA SER A 46 -14.74 8.98 -5.60
C SER A 46 -15.63 7.74 -5.60
N PHE A 47 -15.19 6.66 -6.24
CA PHE A 47 -15.93 5.39 -6.31
C PHE A 47 -16.28 4.80 -4.93
N VAL A 48 -15.31 4.80 -4.00
CA VAL A 48 -15.49 4.24 -2.65
C VAL A 48 -16.39 5.11 -1.78
N ASN A 49 -16.38 6.44 -1.96
CA ASN A 49 -17.20 7.37 -1.15
C ASN A 49 -18.56 7.68 -1.75
N GLU A 50 -18.83 7.24 -2.98
CA GLU A 50 -20.11 7.44 -3.63
C GLU A 50 -21.24 6.74 -2.86
N LYS A 51 -22.25 7.53 -2.47
CA LYS A 51 -23.42 7.12 -1.65
C LYS A 51 -24.40 6.18 -2.39
N SER A 52 -23.89 5.35 -3.29
CA SER A 52 -24.57 4.27 -4.01
C SER A 52 -25.52 3.38 -3.19
N LEU A 53 -25.31 3.24 -1.86
CA LEU A 53 -26.25 2.51 -1.00
C LEU A 53 -27.62 3.18 -0.82
N LEU A 54 -27.75 4.49 -1.06
CA LEU A 54 -29.05 5.18 -0.91
C LEU A 54 -29.98 5.01 -2.12
N GLU A 55 -29.47 4.51 -3.26
CA GLU A 55 -30.24 4.41 -4.52
C GLU A 55 -30.34 2.98 -5.06
N GLY A 56 -29.93 1.96 -4.30
CA GLY A 56 -30.12 0.55 -4.66
C GLY A 56 -29.25 0.03 -5.81
N HIS A 57 -28.34 0.85 -6.35
CA HIS A 57 -27.42 0.45 -7.42
C HIS A 57 -26.01 0.21 -6.88
N LEU A 58 -25.63 -1.06 -6.75
CA LEU A 58 -24.23 -1.45 -6.59
C LEU A 58 -23.53 -1.32 -7.95
N PHE A 59 -22.86 -0.18 -8.18
CA PHE A 59 -22.03 -0.03 -9.38
C PHE A 59 -20.85 -0.98 -9.32
N SER A 60 -20.75 -1.85 -10.34
CA SER A 60 -19.56 -2.67 -10.54
C SER A 60 -18.35 -1.76 -10.77
N PRO A 61 -17.19 -2.01 -10.14
CA PRO A 61 -15.98 -1.22 -10.43
C PRO A 61 -15.57 -1.34 -11.90
N VAL A 62 -15.87 -2.47 -12.55
CA VAL A 62 -15.62 -2.66 -13.99
C VAL A 62 -16.41 -1.66 -14.83
N GLU A 63 -17.69 -1.45 -14.50
CA GLU A 63 -18.55 -0.49 -15.20
C GLU A 63 -18.18 0.95 -14.86
N TYR A 64 -17.98 1.24 -13.57
CA TYR A 64 -17.67 2.60 -13.10
C TYR A 64 -16.41 3.17 -13.73
N PHE A 65 -15.36 2.35 -13.81
CA PHE A 65 -14.08 2.75 -14.41
C PHE A 65 -14.02 2.46 -15.91
N SER A 66 -15.08 1.94 -16.53
CA SER A 66 -15.07 1.50 -17.94
C SER A 66 -13.87 0.60 -18.25
N ILE A 67 -13.64 -0.42 -17.43
CA ILE A 67 -12.51 -1.35 -17.57
C ILE A 67 -12.75 -2.23 -18.81
N SER A 68 -11.79 -2.18 -19.74
CA SER A 68 -11.83 -2.97 -20.98
C SER A 68 -11.80 -4.48 -20.66
N PRO A 69 -12.52 -5.34 -21.41
CA PRO A 69 -12.45 -6.80 -21.25
C PRO A 69 -11.04 -7.39 -21.36
N GLU A 70 -10.12 -6.72 -22.05
CA GLU A 70 -8.71 -7.12 -22.18
C GLU A 70 -7.87 -6.80 -20.94
N THR A 71 -8.43 -6.05 -19.99
CA THR A 71 -7.74 -5.69 -18.75
C THR A 71 -7.70 -6.92 -17.85
N ARG A 72 -6.49 -7.35 -17.50
CA ARG A 72 -6.24 -8.46 -16.58
C ARG A 72 -5.96 -7.95 -15.17
N ARG A 73 -5.34 -6.78 -15.06
CA ARG A 73 -4.87 -6.22 -13.79
C ARG A 73 -5.24 -4.74 -13.68
N VAL A 74 -5.81 -4.37 -12.54
CA VAL A 74 -6.13 -2.99 -12.19
C VAL A 74 -5.31 -2.58 -10.98
N VAL A 75 -4.41 -1.62 -11.15
CA VAL A 75 -3.50 -1.12 -10.11
C VAL A 75 -4.04 0.18 -9.55
N THR A 76 -4.11 0.31 -8.23
CA THR A 76 -4.46 1.59 -7.59
C THR A 76 -3.67 1.85 -6.31
N SER A 77 -3.35 3.12 -6.05
CA SER A 77 -2.75 3.53 -4.77
C SER A 77 -3.85 3.71 -3.71
N GLY A 78 -3.82 2.86 -2.68
CA GLY A 78 -4.78 2.83 -1.58
C GLY A 78 -4.63 3.94 -0.54
N HIS A 79 -3.56 4.73 -0.57
CA HIS A 79 -3.33 5.79 0.42
C HIS A 79 -4.41 6.83 0.42
N GLY A 80 -4.82 7.28 -0.77
CA GLY A 80 -5.92 8.22 -0.88
C GLY A 80 -7.26 7.63 -0.45
N LEU A 81 -7.37 6.33 -0.21
CA LEU A 81 -8.56 5.69 0.32
C LEU A 81 -8.51 5.65 1.84
N LEU A 82 -7.38 5.20 2.41
CA LEU A 82 -7.24 4.95 3.84
C LEU A 82 -7.16 6.22 4.67
N CYS A 83 -6.47 7.26 4.17
CA CYS A 83 -6.40 8.54 4.87
C CYS A 83 -6.03 9.71 3.93
N PRO A 84 -6.33 10.97 4.30
CA PRO A 84 -5.84 12.13 3.55
C PRO A 84 -4.29 12.16 3.51
N PRO A 85 -3.66 12.65 2.42
CA PRO A 85 -2.20 12.72 2.31
C PRO A 85 -1.49 13.40 3.49
N ALA A 86 -2.13 14.40 4.10
CA ALA A 86 -1.59 15.13 5.26
C ALA A 86 -1.53 14.31 6.57
N LYS A 87 -2.22 13.16 6.64
CA LYS A 87 -2.27 12.29 7.84
C LYS A 87 -1.55 10.96 7.62
N VAL A 88 -0.93 10.79 6.46
CA VAL A 88 -0.42 9.49 6.03
C VAL A 88 0.78 9.02 6.87
N PHE A 89 1.49 9.98 7.48
CA PHE A 89 2.60 9.80 8.43
C PHE A 89 2.16 9.83 9.91
N THR A 90 0.88 9.97 10.21
CA THR A 90 0.43 10.06 11.61
C THR A 90 -0.19 8.74 12.05
N THR A 91 0.04 8.37 13.32
CA THR A 91 -0.66 7.28 14.00
C THR A 91 -2.18 7.42 13.83
N SER A 92 -2.67 8.65 13.84
CA SER A 92 -4.09 8.98 13.64
C SER A 92 -4.62 8.83 12.21
N GLY A 93 -3.77 8.80 11.18
CA GLY A 93 -4.21 8.67 9.80
C GLY A 93 -4.29 7.23 9.34
N LEU A 94 -3.16 6.52 9.40
CA LEU A 94 -3.11 5.11 8.99
C LEU A 94 -3.86 4.24 10.01
N TYR A 95 -3.48 4.26 11.28
CA TYR A 95 -3.90 3.24 12.26
C TYR A 95 -5.33 3.42 12.80
N ASN A 96 -5.83 4.65 12.91
CA ASN A 96 -7.22 4.92 13.33
C ASN A 96 -8.26 4.70 12.22
N ASN A 97 -7.88 4.80 10.93
CA ASN A 97 -8.83 4.68 9.81
C ASN A 97 -8.77 3.32 9.10
N VAL A 98 -7.75 2.49 9.37
CA VAL A 98 -7.63 1.12 8.86
C VAL A 98 -8.83 0.22 9.22
N GLY A 99 -9.64 0.55 10.23
CA GLY A 99 -10.91 -0.18 10.47
C GLY A 99 -12.10 0.28 9.60
N LYS A 100 -12.16 1.57 9.23
CA LYS A 100 -13.35 2.19 8.61
C LYS A 100 -13.29 2.24 7.09
N THR A 101 -12.11 2.33 6.50
CA THR A 101 -11.97 2.40 5.04
C THR A 101 -12.00 1.01 4.38
N PRO A 102 -11.28 -0.01 4.89
CA PRO A 102 -11.32 -1.34 4.29
C PRO A 102 -12.72 -1.97 4.25
N SER A 103 -13.59 -1.69 5.22
CA SER A 103 -14.99 -2.17 5.19
C SER A 103 -15.83 -1.52 4.08
N LYS A 104 -15.56 -0.26 3.72
CA LYS A 104 -16.15 0.38 2.53
C LYS A 104 -15.61 -0.18 1.23
N ILE A 105 -14.33 -0.56 1.21
CA ILE A 105 -13.69 -1.23 0.08
C ILE A 105 -14.32 -2.61 -0.13
N GLN A 106 -14.53 -3.40 0.95
CA GLN A 106 -15.13 -4.74 0.87
C GLN A 106 -16.43 -4.77 0.07
N GLN A 107 -17.36 -3.85 0.37
CA GLN A 107 -18.68 -3.81 -0.27
C GLN A 107 -18.59 -3.53 -1.78
N LYS A 108 -17.51 -2.89 -2.23
CA LYS A 108 -17.32 -2.45 -3.61
C LYS A 108 -16.61 -3.48 -4.49
N PHE A 109 -15.97 -4.48 -3.90
CA PHE A 109 -15.20 -5.51 -4.61
C PHE A 109 -15.72 -6.95 -4.35
N VAL A 110 -16.95 -7.10 -3.86
CA VAL A 110 -17.55 -8.42 -3.61
C VAL A 110 -17.56 -9.25 -4.90
N GLY A 111 -17.01 -10.47 -4.83
CA GLY A 111 -16.96 -11.40 -5.96
C GLY A 111 -15.84 -11.12 -6.96
N LEU A 112 -14.96 -10.16 -6.68
CA LEU A 112 -13.79 -9.87 -7.50
C LEU A 112 -12.50 -10.32 -6.81
N PRO A 113 -11.49 -10.76 -7.58
CA PRO A 113 -10.18 -11.06 -7.02
C PRO A 113 -9.48 -9.76 -6.63
N VAL A 114 -9.15 -9.63 -5.35
CA VAL A 114 -8.48 -8.46 -4.77
C VAL A 114 -7.20 -8.90 -4.08
N THR A 115 -6.10 -8.23 -4.43
CA THR A 115 -4.82 -8.35 -3.74
C THR A 115 -4.44 -7.01 -3.13
N ILE A 116 -4.15 -7.03 -1.82
CA ILE A 116 -3.69 -5.87 -1.07
C ILE A 116 -2.19 -5.99 -0.87
N PHE A 117 -1.44 -5.13 -1.53
CA PHE A 117 0.00 -5.00 -1.31
C PHE A 117 0.22 -4.02 -0.18
N LEU A 118 0.77 -4.50 0.92
CA LEU A 118 1.10 -3.70 2.08
C LEU A 118 2.62 -3.59 2.20
N PHE A 119 3.16 -2.47 1.73
CA PHE A 119 4.54 -2.10 1.96
C PHE A 119 4.70 -1.65 3.42
N ILE A 120 5.67 -2.21 4.13
CA ILE A 120 5.88 -1.90 5.54
C ILE A 120 7.35 -1.55 5.77
N ARG A 121 7.59 -0.67 6.73
CA ARG A 121 8.92 -0.31 7.21
C ARG A 121 8.98 -0.49 8.72
N PRO A 122 10.18 -0.46 9.31
CA PRO A 122 10.30 -0.37 10.75
C PRO A 122 9.46 0.76 11.33
N GLN A 123 8.79 0.51 12.45
CA GLN A 123 7.88 1.47 13.09
C GLN A 123 8.60 2.78 13.49
N SER A 124 9.92 2.71 13.71
CA SER A 124 10.81 3.86 13.93
C SER A 124 10.77 4.88 12.77
N THR A 125 10.42 4.45 11.55
CA THR A 125 10.48 5.28 10.34
C THR A 125 9.30 6.23 10.15
N TYR A 126 8.19 6.04 10.87
CA TYR A 126 6.96 6.84 10.72
C TYR A 126 7.00 8.20 11.43
N GLY A 127 8.00 8.45 12.29
CA GLY A 127 8.22 9.71 13.01
C GLY A 127 7.26 9.97 14.18
N PRO A 128 7.45 11.10 14.88
CA PRO A 128 8.37 11.18 16.01
C PRO A 128 7.99 10.19 17.11
N VAL A 129 9.00 9.45 17.56
CA VAL A 129 9.05 8.61 18.76
C VAL A 129 8.28 9.16 19.99
N ARG A 130 8.16 10.49 20.09
CA ARG A 130 7.39 11.20 21.13
C ARG A 130 5.89 10.94 21.10
N ASP A 131 5.29 10.74 19.94
CA ASP A 131 3.85 10.46 19.84
C ASP A 131 3.54 9.01 20.22
N PHE A 132 4.51 8.10 20.07
CA PHE A 132 4.40 6.69 20.42
C PHE A 132 4.18 6.45 21.92
N ILE A 133 4.85 7.23 22.77
CA ILE A 133 4.76 7.14 24.24
C ILE A 133 3.30 7.18 24.73
N ASN A 134 2.41 7.86 24.00
CA ASN A 134 1.05 8.14 24.45
C ASN A 134 -0.03 7.20 23.86
N VAL A 135 0.31 6.34 22.89
CA VAL A 135 -0.70 5.60 22.09
C VAL A 135 -0.62 4.07 22.19
N GLY A 136 0.47 3.51 22.74
CA GLY A 136 0.66 2.07 22.95
C GLY A 136 0.92 1.25 21.68
N ASP A 137 1.35 -0.01 21.86
CA ASP A 137 1.85 -0.90 20.80
C ASP A 137 0.83 -1.19 19.70
N ASP A 138 -0.42 -1.45 20.08
CA ASP A 138 -1.50 -1.74 19.13
C ASP A 138 -1.67 -0.62 18.10
N SER A 139 -1.32 0.62 18.47
CA SER A 139 -1.47 1.78 17.59
C SER A 139 -0.38 1.89 16.53
N VAL A 140 0.71 1.11 16.62
CA VAL A 140 1.82 1.12 15.65
C VAL A 140 2.20 -0.26 15.11
N SER A 141 1.66 -1.34 15.67
CA SER A 141 1.92 -2.71 15.19
C SER A 141 1.34 -2.95 13.79
N TRP A 142 2.20 -3.44 12.89
CA TRP A 142 1.81 -3.91 11.56
C TRP A 142 0.92 -5.14 11.63
N LEU A 143 1.19 -6.04 12.58
CA LEU A 143 0.38 -7.22 12.81
C LEU A 143 -1.07 -6.83 13.11
N HIS A 144 -1.28 -5.81 13.94
CA HIS A 144 -2.62 -5.30 14.23
C HIS A 144 -3.30 -4.69 13.00
N VAL A 145 -2.57 -3.87 12.23
CA VAL A 145 -3.06 -3.29 10.97
C VAL A 145 -3.51 -4.37 10.00
N ILE A 146 -2.67 -5.39 9.78
CA ILE A 146 -2.96 -6.52 8.89
C ILE A 146 -4.20 -7.27 9.37
N ASN A 147 -4.31 -7.56 10.66
CA ASN A 147 -5.49 -8.25 11.20
C ASN A 147 -6.78 -7.46 11.01
N LYS A 148 -6.76 -6.13 11.18
CA LYS A 148 -7.91 -5.27 10.87
C LYS A 148 -8.28 -5.30 9.39
N ILE A 149 -7.30 -5.26 8.49
CA ILE A 149 -7.53 -5.39 7.04
C ILE A 149 -8.17 -6.76 6.75
N ARG A 150 -7.63 -7.85 7.29
CA ARG A 150 -8.19 -9.21 7.11
C ARG A 150 -9.64 -9.32 7.57
N GLN A 151 -9.96 -8.73 8.71
CA GLN A 151 -11.34 -8.71 9.22
C GLN A 151 -12.28 -7.94 8.29
N ALA A 152 -11.79 -6.84 7.71
CA ALA A 152 -12.59 -5.99 6.85
C ALA A 152 -12.72 -6.51 5.41
N VAL A 153 -11.72 -7.18 4.86
CA VAL A 153 -11.71 -7.74 3.50
C VAL A 153 -11.24 -9.20 3.51
N PRO A 154 -12.04 -10.12 4.07
CA PRO A 154 -11.61 -11.50 4.36
C PRO A 154 -11.32 -12.37 3.13
N HIS A 155 -11.72 -11.92 1.94
CA HIS A 155 -11.48 -12.62 0.67
C HIS A 155 -10.23 -12.13 -0.06
N ALA A 156 -9.64 -11.01 0.38
CA ALA A 156 -8.47 -10.44 -0.28
C ALA A 156 -7.21 -11.22 0.10
N VAL A 157 -6.33 -11.43 -0.87
CA VAL A 157 -4.94 -11.84 -0.59
C VAL A 157 -4.21 -10.62 -0.05
N ILE A 158 -3.49 -10.75 1.06
CA ILE A 158 -2.64 -9.68 1.57
C ILE A 158 -1.20 -10.07 1.31
N ASP A 159 -0.50 -9.26 0.53
CA ASP A 159 0.91 -9.42 0.21
C ASP A 159 1.72 -8.32 0.90
N VAL A 160 2.49 -8.72 1.91
CA VAL A 160 3.26 -7.81 2.76
C VAL A 160 4.68 -7.72 2.22
N TRP A 161 5.15 -6.49 2.02
CA TRP A 161 6.44 -6.16 1.45
C TRP A 161 7.27 -5.31 2.42
N PRO A 162 8.18 -5.93 3.20
CA PRO A 162 9.18 -5.21 3.98
C PRO A 162 10.06 -4.35 3.06
N ILE A 163 10.10 -3.04 3.27
CA ILE A 163 11.03 -2.14 2.59
C ILE A 163 12.20 -1.86 3.54
N GLU A 164 13.22 -2.71 3.42
CA GLU A 164 14.48 -2.57 4.17
C GLU A 164 15.44 -1.63 3.44
N TYR A 165 15.42 -1.63 2.10
CA TYR A 165 16.34 -0.87 1.28
C TYR A 165 15.60 -0.03 0.23
N PRO A 166 15.04 1.13 0.63
CA PRO A 166 14.17 1.93 -0.22
C PRO A 166 14.71 2.22 -1.63
N ASN A 167 16.04 2.42 -1.76
CA ASN A 167 16.68 2.72 -3.03
C ASN A 167 16.61 1.55 -4.03
N PHE A 168 16.75 0.31 -3.56
CA PHE A 168 16.80 -0.88 -4.40
C PHE A 168 15.41 -1.49 -4.59
N ASP A 169 14.55 -1.34 -3.59
CA ASP A 169 13.22 -1.95 -3.61
C ASP A 169 12.28 -1.27 -4.62
N SER A 170 12.55 -0.02 -5.03
CA SER A 170 11.65 0.73 -5.93
C SER A 170 11.39 0.06 -7.28
N ILE A 171 12.39 -0.59 -7.86
CA ILE A 171 12.26 -1.33 -9.13
C ILE A 171 11.42 -2.59 -8.91
N HIS A 172 11.74 -3.37 -7.89
CA HIS A 172 10.99 -4.57 -7.53
C HIS A 172 9.54 -4.27 -7.17
N ILE A 173 9.30 -3.19 -6.41
CA ILE A 173 7.96 -2.69 -6.11
C ILE A 173 7.22 -2.43 -7.42
N VAL A 174 7.74 -1.60 -8.31
CA VAL A 174 7.05 -1.27 -9.56
C VAL A 174 6.80 -2.51 -10.42
N SER A 175 7.81 -3.36 -10.60
CA SER A 175 7.68 -4.59 -11.38
C SER A 175 6.58 -5.51 -10.84
N ASN A 176 6.56 -5.76 -9.53
CA ASN A 176 5.56 -6.64 -8.89
C ASN A 176 4.16 -6.03 -8.88
N VAL A 177 4.05 -4.74 -8.59
CA VAL A 177 2.78 -4.01 -8.58
C VAL A 177 2.13 -4.05 -9.96
N PHE A 178 2.89 -3.72 -11.00
CA PHE A 178 2.36 -3.72 -12.37
C PHE A 178 2.30 -5.14 -12.98
N GLY A 179 3.03 -6.11 -12.42
CA GLY A 179 3.15 -7.45 -12.99
C GLY A 179 3.88 -7.43 -14.33
N ILE A 180 4.90 -6.57 -14.43
CA ILE A 180 5.67 -6.33 -15.66
C ILE A 180 7.14 -6.49 -15.31
N ASP A 181 7.83 -7.36 -16.04
CA ASP A 181 9.28 -7.45 -16.00
C ASP A 181 9.86 -6.22 -16.70
N LEU A 182 10.64 -5.44 -15.96
CA LEU A 182 11.21 -4.18 -16.45
C LEU A 182 12.49 -4.47 -17.21
N ASP A 183 12.62 -3.91 -18.40
CA ASP A 183 13.91 -3.89 -19.10
C ASP A 183 14.91 -2.92 -18.43
N GLU A 184 16.17 -2.91 -18.89
CA GLU A 184 17.22 -2.07 -18.31
C GLU A 184 16.88 -0.58 -18.36
N ASP A 185 16.28 -0.10 -19.45
CA ASP A 185 15.93 1.31 -19.65
C ASP A 185 14.75 1.72 -18.75
N GLU A 186 13.73 0.86 -18.66
CA GLU A 186 12.58 1.04 -17.77
C GLU A 186 13.02 1.04 -16.30
N ALA A 187 13.83 0.05 -15.90
CA ALA A 187 14.37 -0.05 -14.55
C ALA A 187 15.17 1.22 -14.17
N PHE A 188 16.05 1.69 -15.06
CA PHE A 188 16.82 2.92 -14.86
C PHE A 188 15.92 4.16 -14.71
N ARG A 189 14.86 4.27 -15.52
CA ARG A 189 13.90 5.38 -15.42
C ARG A 189 13.13 5.35 -14.11
N ILE A 190 12.70 4.17 -13.66
CA ILE A 190 12.01 3.99 -12.37
C ILE A 190 12.93 4.37 -11.21
N GLU A 191 14.17 3.92 -11.21
CA GLU A 191 15.15 4.27 -10.19
C GLU A 191 15.39 5.80 -10.13
N LYS A 192 15.49 6.45 -11.29
CA LYS A 192 15.64 7.90 -11.36
C LYS A 192 14.41 8.64 -10.81
N LEU A 193 13.21 8.11 -11.04
CA LEU A 193 11.98 8.68 -10.48
C LEU A 193 11.92 8.51 -8.96
N SER A 194 12.26 7.33 -8.45
CA SER A 194 12.22 7.03 -7.02
C SER A 194 13.17 7.94 -6.23
N ARG A 195 14.39 8.15 -6.73
CA ARG A 195 15.38 9.08 -6.14
C ARG A 195 14.88 10.53 -6.07
N LYS A 196 14.10 10.99 -7.05
CA LYS A 196 13.57 12.37 -7.09
C LYS A 196 12.40 12.60 -6.14
N GLU A 197 11.61 11.57 -5.90
CA GLU A 197 10.42 11.66 -5.05
C GLU A 197 10.70 11.44 -3.58
N ARG A 198 11.87 10.88 -3.27
CA ARG A 198 12.22 10.48 -1.91
C ARG A 198 12.05 11.63 -0.95
N ILE A 199 11.15 11.46 0.00
CA ILE A 199 11.04 12.34 1.16
C ILE A 199 12.24 12.03 2.05
N ALA A 200 13.15 12.99 2.21
CA ALA A 200 14.23 12.88 3.18
C ALA A 200 13.61 12.97 4.59
N ALA A 201 13.86 11.97 5.43
CA ALA A 201 13.57 12.12 6.85
C ALA A 201 14.42 13.28 7.40
N PRO A 202 13.87 14.21 8.18
CA PRO A 202 14.67 15.24 8.82
C PRO A 202 15.68 14.58 9.77
N VAL A 203 16.97 14.84 9.55
CA VAL A 203 18.05 14.34 10.40
C VAL A 203 18.19 15.26 11.60
N THR A 204 17.35 15.08 12.61
CA THR A 204 17.60 15.61 13.95
C THR A 204 18.25 14.52 14.79
N GLN A 205 19.33 14.84 15.51
CA GLN A 205 19.94 13.88 16.43
C GLN A 205 18.92 13.48 17.52
N PRO A 206 18.56 12.20 17.64
CA PRO A 206 17.61 11.76 18.65
C PRO A 206 18.23 11.88 20.05
N SER A 207 17.43 12.39 20.99
CA SER A 207 17.69 12.32 22.42
C SER A 207 17.83 10.86 22.88
N ARG A 208 18.37 10.65 24.09
CA ARG A 208 18.56 9.28 24.62
C ARG A 208 17.23 8.52 24.73
N GLN A 209 16.18 9.17 25.21
CA GLN A 209 14.84 8.58 25.31
C GLN A 209 14.27 8.22 23.94
N GLU A 210 14.53 9.05 22.93
CA GLU A 210 14.10 8.77 21.55
C GLU A 210 14.83 7.53 20.99
N ARG A 211 16.13 7.35 21.31
CA ARG A 211 16.87 6.14 20.91
C ARG A 211 16.36 4.85 21.57
N ASP A 212 16.04 4.90 22.86
CA ASP A 212 15.57 3.71 23.59
C ASP A 212 14.23 3.22 23.03
N ILE A 213 13.35 4.16 22.65
CA ILE A 213 12.08 3.82 22.01
C ILE A 213 12.28 3.42 20.54
N ASP A 214 13.22 4.02 19.80
CA ASP A 214 13.57 3.54 18.45
C ASP A 214 13.97 2.07 18.49
N ILE A 215 14.85 1.67 19.43
CA ILE A 215 15.24 0.26 19.62
C ILE A 215 14.03 -0.62 19.88
N TYR A 216 13.12 -0.17 20.75
CA TYR A 216 11.89 -0.88 21.02
C TYR A 216 11.02 -1.06 19.77
N LEU A 217 10.86 -0.01 18.97
CA LEU A 217 10.06 -0.03 17.74
C LEU A 217 10.67 -0.92 16.65
N GLU A 218 12.00 -0.99 16.57
CA GLU A 218 12.71 -1.95 15.72
C GLU A 218 12.46 -3.40 16.20
N GLN A 219 12.52 -3.67 17.51
CA GLN A 219 12.20 -5.00 18.04
C GLN A 219 10.73 -5.39 17.80
N LEU A 220 9.81 -4.43 17.93
CA LEU A 220 8.40 -4.63 17.61
C LEU A 220 8.22 -4.94 16.12
N TYR A 221 8.96 -4.27 15.22
CA TYR A 221 8.97 -4.57 13.80
C TYR A 221 9.38 -6.02 13.53
N GLU A 222 10.52 -6.45 14.08
CA GLU A 222 11.03 -7.82 13.90
C GLU A 222 10.04 -8.87 14.44
N SER A 223 9.42 -8.58 15.58
CA SER A 223 8.36 -9.42 16.16
C SER A 223 7.13 -9.50 15.24
N ASP A 224 6.68 -8.36 14.71
CA ASP A 224 5.57 -8.29 13.76
C ASP A 224 5.88 -9.10 12.50
N ILE A 225 7.05 -8.92 11.87
CA ILE A 225 7.48 -9.68 10.69
C ILE A 225 7.45 -11.19 10.97
N SER A 226 7.98 -11.60 12.11
CA SER A 226 8.00 -13.01 12.53
C SER A 226 6.59 -13.58 12.70
N ALA A 227 5.68 -12.82 13.28
CA ALA A 227 4.28 -13.21 13.44
C ALA A 227 3.52 -13.23 12.10
N ILE A 228 3.74 -12.23 11.23
CA ILE A 228 3.12 -12.11 9.91
C ILE A 228 3.47 -13.34 9.05
N ARG A 229 4.71 -13.81 9.09
CA ARG A 229 5.16 -15.01 8.36
C ARG A 229 4.35 -16.27 8.71
N GLN A 230 3.74 -16.30 9.91
CA GLN A 230 2.95 -17.44 10.39
C GLN A 230 1.45 -17.29 10.10
N LEU A 231 1.00 -16.14 9.56
CA LEU A 231 -0.41 -15.89 9.29
C LEU A 231 -0.89 -16.60 8.02
N LYS A 232 -1.92 -17.45 8.15
CA LYS A 232 -2.61 -18.01 6.99
C LYS A 232 -3.28 -16.93 6.14
N GLY A 233 -3.07 -17.01 4.83
CA GLY A 233 -3.66 -16.09 3.85
C GLY A 233 -2.94 -14.75 3.73
N VAL A 234 -1.74 -14.62 4.32
CA VAL A 234 -0.84 -13.49 4.14
C VAL A 234 0.43 -14.00 3.46
N LEU A 235 0.85 -13.32 2.41
CA LEU A 235 2.14 -13.54 1.76
C LEU A 235 3.14 -12.53 2.34
N LEU A 236 4.38 -12.98 2.54
CA LEU A 236 5.49 -12.10 2.91
C LEU A 236 6.50 -12.14 1.76
N SER A 237 6.43 -11.14 0.90
CA SER A 237 7.25 -11.00 -0.30
C SER A 237 8.33 -9.94 -0.09
N GLY A 238 9.40 -9.98 -0.88
CA GLY A 238 10.45 -8.96 -0.82
C GLY A 238 11.57 -9.19 0.20
N VAL A 239 11.59 -10.33 0.91
CA VAL A 239 12.79 -10.77 1.63
C VAL A 239 13.63 -11.59 0.66
N PRO A 240 14.85 -11.18 0.27
CA PRO A 240 15.75 -12.08 -0.43
C PRO A 240 16.01 -13.30 0.46
N GLY A 241 15.75 -14.49 -0.07
CA GLY A 241 16.09 -15.76 0.58
C GLY A 241 17.60 -16.01 0.63
#